data_AF-A0A2H3JB84-F1
#
_entry.id   AF-A0A2H3JB84-F1
#
_cell.length_a   1.000
_cell.length_b   1.000
_cell.length_c   1.000
_cell.angle_alpha   90.00
_cell.angle_beta   90.00
_cell.angle_gamma   90.00
#
_symmetry.space_group_name_H-M   'P 1'
#
loop_
_entity.id
_entity.type
_entity.pdbx_description
1 polymer ?
#
loop_
_entity_poly.entity_id
_entity_poly.type
_entity_poly.pdbx_seq_one_letter_code
_entity_poly.pdbx_strand_id
1 'polypeptide(L)'
;IAAASTVCFYEHCLVFDREIALVWRRPWTPLQILVLFNQYMAQASILYLTLGAQGYKFFMLAVWCKISLVYFGIVGLLSAASVQFALLFRVYSLWDNRRFVKLMLTGGFIVCYGIAVVASIEDIRVLEDQLMYIPQADVCSLKLTSDFMIGIWSGILSYDIFVLCLLIANALSRPRRQNFEIIRQLGRDGVMRFIVGVYHPTVR
;
A
#
# COMPACT_ATOMS: atom_id res chain seq x y z
N ILE A 1 17.27 10.58 -4.28
CA ILE A 1 16.26 10.94 -3.24
C ILE A 1 15.66 12.33 -3.51
N ALA A 2 16.47 13.39 -3.69
CA ALA A 2 15.96 14.73 -3.99
C ALA A 2 15.07 14.81 -5.25
N ALA A 3 15.45 14.16 -6.35
CA ALA A 3 14.60 14.10 -7.55
C ALA A 3 13.25 13.41 -7.26
N ALA A 4 13.27 12.30 -6.52
CA ALA A 4 12.06 11.56 -6.16
C ALA A 4 11.13 12.37 -5.25
N SER A 5 11.66 13.08 -4.24
CA SER A 5 10.84 13.95 -3.40
C SER A 5 10.22 15.09 -4.20
N THR A 6 10.99 15.72 -5.10
CA THR A 6 10.48 16.79 -5.97
C THR A 6 9.34 16.30 -6.87
N VAL A 7 9.49 15.12 -7.48
CA VAL A 7 8.44 14.49 -8.30
C VAL A 7 7.21 14.18 -7.46
N CYS A 8 7.36 13.56 -6.28
CA CYS A 8 6.23 13.26 -5.41
C CYS A 8 5.48 14.50 -4.94
N PHE A 9 6.19 15.59 -4.62
CA PHE A 9 5.55 16.87 -4.29
C PHE A 9 4.81 17.45 -5.48
N TYR A 10 5.42 17.44 -6.67
CA TYR A 10 4.78 17.93 -7.89
C TYR A 10 3.51 17.14 -8.23
N GLU A 11 3.56 15.82 -8.17
CA GLU A 11 2.39 14.96 -8.36
C GLU A 11 1.30 15.25 -7.32
N HIS A 12 1.68 15.47 -6.06
CA HIS A 12 0.71 15.84 -5.03
C HIS A 12 0.02 17.16 -5.35
N CYS A 13 0.76 18.19 -5.76
CA CYS A 13 0.19 19.48 -6.18
C CYS A 13 -0.80 19.33 -7.34
N LEU A 14 -0.51 18.48 -8.33
CA LEU A 14 -1.40 18.25 -9.46
C LEU A 14 -2.72 17.55 -9.08
N VAL A 15 -2.69 16.70 -8.06
CA VAL A 15 -3.85 15.90 -7.63
C VAL A 15 -4.63 16.60 -6.51
N PHE A 16 -4.01 17.55 -5.80
CA PHE A 16 -4.56 18.18 -4.60
C PHE A 16 -5.93 18.83 -4.82
N ASP A 17 -6.13 19.55 -5.93
CA ASP A 17 -7.44 20.16 -6.23
C ASP A 17 -8.55 19.13 -6.36
N ARG A 18 -8.25 18.00 -7.01
CA ARG A 18 -9.19 16.88 -7.16
C ARG A 18 -9.41 16.18 -5.83
N GLU A 19 -8.37 16.03 -5.02
CA GLU A 19 -8.44 15.45 -3.69
C GLU A 19 -9.38 16.27 -2.79
N ILE A 20 -9.23 17.60 -2.78
CA ILE A 20 -10.12 18.50 -2.02
C ILE A 20 -11.57 18.33 -2.48
N ALA A 21 -11.80 18.35 -3.78
CA ALA A 21 -13.15 18.26 -4.34
C ALA A 21 -13.83 16.92 -4.07
N LEU A 22 -13.08 15.81 -4.10
CA LEU A 22 -13.63 14.44 -4.04
C LEU A 22 -13.60 13.83 -2.65
N VAL A 23 -12.61 14.16 -1.83
CA VAL A 23 -12.39 13.55 -0.52
C VAL A 23 -12.77 14.52 0.59
N TRP A 24 -12.16 15.70 0.63
CA TRP A 24 -12.30 16.64 1.75
C TRP A 24 -13.69 17.29 1.86
N ARG A 25 -14.35 17.55 0.73
CA ARG A 25 -15.71 18.14 0.71
C ARG A 25 -16.84 17.15 0.99
N ARG A 26 -16.55 15.84 1.00
CA ARG A 26 -17.56 14.79 1.21
C ARG A 26 -17.53 14.31 2.67
N PRO A 27 -18.63 13.72 3.18
CA PRO A 27 -18.60 13.08 4.49
C PRO A 27 -17.55 11.97 4.50
N TRP A 28 -16.74 11.95 5.56
CA TRP A 28 -15.60 11.05 5.68
C TRP A 28 -16.07 9.60 5.85
N THR A 29 -15.63 8.74 4.94
CA THR A 29 -15.80 7.29 5.02
C THR A 29 -14.53 6.62 5.53
N PRO A 30 -14.62 5.46 6.22
CA PRO A 30 -13.44 4.73 6.69
C PRO A 30 -12.43 4.40 5.57
N LEU A 31 -12.94 4.10 4.37
CA LEU A 31 -12.10 3.83 3.21
C LEU A 31 -11.32 5.07 2.75
N GLN A 32 -11.93 6.26 2.75
CA GLN A 32 -11.24 7.50 2.42
C GLN A 32 -10.12 7.81 3.42
N ILE A 33 -10.37 7.60 4.71
CA ILE A 33 -9.34 7.78 5.76
C ILE A 33 -8.14 6.89 5.50
N LEU A 34 -8.36 5.60 5.19
CA LEU A 34 -7.27 4.64 4.92
C LEU A 34 -6.47 5.00 3.68
N VAL A 35 -7.14 5.44 2.61
CA VAL A 35 -6.47 5.88 1.38
C VAL A 35 -5.59 7.09 1.64
N LEU A 36 -6.13 8.12 2.32
CA LEU A 36 -5.35 9.31 2.68
C LEU A 36 -4.20 8.97 3.62
N PHE A 37 -4.44 8.12 4.62
CA PHE A 37 -3.40 7.66 5.53
C PHE A 37 -2.23 7.03 4.78
N ASN A 38 -2.50 6.09 3.87
CA ASN A 38 -1.46 5.43 3.10
C ASN A 38 -0.70 6.40 2.17
N GLN A 39 -1.44 7.31 1.53
CA GLN A 39 -0.86 8.32 0.65
C GLN A 39 0.07 9.30 1.39
N TYR A 40 -0.40 9.90 2.49
CA TYR A 40 0.38 10.86 3.26
C TYR A 40 1.53 10.21 4.02
N MET A 41 1.36 8.98 4.49
CA MET A 41 2.44 8.20 5.11
C MET A 41 3.60 7.95 4.12
N ALA A 42 3.30 7.58 2.88
CA ALA A 42 4.31 7.38 1.86
C ALA A 42 5.06 8.70 1.55
N GLN A 43 4.34 9.81 1.40
CA GLN A 43 4.96 11.13 1.18
C GLN A 43 5.84 11.56 2.35
N ALA A 44 5.36 11.37 3.59
CA ALA A 44 6.13 11.66 4.80
C ALA A 44 7.42 10.81 4.87
N SER A 45 7.36 9.56 4.44
CA SER A 45 8.53 8.66 4.42
C SER A 45 9.60 9.12 3.43
N ILE A 46 9.20 9.60 2.26
CA ILE A 46 10.12 10.15 1.25
C ILE A 46 10.76 11.45 1.75
N LEU A 47 9.99 12.31 2.44
CA LEU A 47 10.51 13.51 3.08
C LEU A 47 11.52 13.15 4.19
N TYR A 48 11.19 12.18 5.05
CA TYR A 48 12.07 11.67 6.10
C TYR A 48 13.41 11.21 5.53
N LEU A 49 13.41 10.42 4.45
CA LEU A 49 14.63 9.99 3.76
C LEU A 49 15.45 11.16 3.20
N THR A 50 14.77 12.17 2.66
CA THR A 50 15.43 13.34 2.07
C THR A 50 16.15 14.15 3.14
N LEU A 51 15.51 14.37 4.29
CA LEU A 51 16.11 15.06 5.44
C LEU A 51 17.25 14.23 6.06
N GLY A 52 17.05 12.91 6.12
CA GLY A 52 18.06 11.89 6.44
C GLY A 52 19.39 12.04 5.73
N ALA A 53 19.30 12.14 4.41
CA ALA A 53 20.46 12.16 3.52
C ALA A 53 21.24 13.48 3.55
N GLN A 54 20.72 14.56 4.16
CA GLN A 54 21.34 15.90 4.12
C GLN A 54 22.35 16.17 5.25
N GLY A 55 22.81 15.14 5.98
CA GLY A 55 24.03 15.25 6.80
C GLY A 55 23.78 15.33 8.31
N TYR A 56 23.35 14.21 8.89
CA TYR A 56 23.64 13.96 10.30
C TYR A 56 25.15 13.67 10.44
N LYS A 57 25.81 14.19 11.48
CA LYS A 57 27.25 13.91 11.73
C LYS A 57 27.47 12.40 11.97
N PHE A 58 28.65 11.88 11.63
CA PHE A 58 29.06 10.46 11.72
C PHE A 58 28.56 9.68 12.96
N PHE A 59 28.53 10.29 14.16
CA PHE A 59 28.03 9.64 15.40
C PHE A 59 26.50 9.51 15.45
N MET A 60 25.75 10.48 14.91
CA MET A 60 24.30 10.38 14.76
C MET A 60 23.89 9.32 13.74
N LEU A 61 24.81 8.85 12.90
CA LEU A 61 24.46 8.06 11.73
C LEU A 61 24.15 6.59 12.02
N ALA A 62 24.91 5.94 12.91
CA ALA A 62 24.61 4.55 13.30
C ALA A 62 23.25 4.45 14.02
N VAL A 63 22.95 5.43 14.88
CA VAL A 63 21.65 5.56 15.55
C VAL A 63 20.55 5.84 14.52
N TRP A 64 20.81 6.72 13.56
CA TRP A 64 19.86 7.05 12.50
C TRP A 64 19.54 5.83 11.60
N CYS A 65 20.54 4.99 11.29
CA CYS A 65 20.33 3.75 10.56
C CYS A 65 19.38 2.80 11.30
N LYS A 66 19.58 2.61 12.62
CA LYS A 66 18.73 1.74 13.45
C LYS A 66 17.30 2.28 13.55
N ILE A 67 17.16 3.58 13.81
CA ILE A 67 15.85 4.25 13.85
C ILE A 67 15.15 4.12 12.50
N SER A 68 15.87 4.33 11.40
CA SER A 68 15.32 4.22 10.04
C SER A 68 14.85 2.80 9.73
N LEU A 69 15.61 1.78 10.12
CA LEU A 69 15.24 0.37 9.94
C LEU A 69 13.90 0.07 10.64
N VAL A 70 13.78 0.44 11.92
CA VAL A 70 12.54 0.26 12.70
C VAL A 70 11.39 1.08 12.10
N TYR A 71 11.67 2.32 11.70
CA TYR A 71 10.69 3.21 11.08
C TYR A 71 10.10 2.60 9.81
N PHE A 72 10.93 2.13 8.87
CA PHE A 72 10.46 1.51 7.63
C PHE A 72 9.73 0.20 7.87
N GLY A 73 10.17 -0.60 8.85
CA GLY A 73 9.45 -1.81 9.25
C GLY A 73 8.01 -1.49 9.70
N ILE A 74 7.86 -0.52 10.62
CA ILE A 74 6.54 -0.13 11.16
C ILE A 74 5.67 0.51 10.07
N VAL A 75 6.22 1.47 9.32
CA VAL A 75 5.48 2.16 8.25
C VAL A 75 5.06 1.19 7.15
N GLY A 76 5.96 0.29 6.73
CA GLY A 76 5.68 -0.73 5.73
C GLY A 76 4.56 -1.66 6.16
N LEU A 77 4.59 -2.12 7.42
CA LEU A 77 3.51 -2.90 8.01
C LEU A 77 2.19 -2.11 8.02
N LEU A 78 2.16 -0.91 8.60
CA LEU A 78 0.93 -0.11 8.67
C LEU A 78 0.33 0.17 7.29
N SER A 79 1.19 0.46 6.30
CA SER A 79 0.79 0.60 4.90
C SER A 79 0.15 -0.69 4.37
N ALA A 80 0.80 -1.84 4.52
CA ALA A 80 0.26 -3.13 4.11
C ALA A 80 -1.07 -3.45 4.80
N ALA A 81 -1.17 -3.25 6.12
CA ALA A 81 -2.42 -3.43 6.87
C ALA A 81 -3.55 -2.56 6.33
N SER A 82 -3.26 -1.29 6.00
CA SER A 82 -4.27 -0.36 5.49
C SER A 82 -4.86 -0.82 4.15
N VAL A 83 -4.00 -1.32 3.24
CA VAL A 83 -4.40 -1.86 1.94
C VAL A 83 -5.24 -3.12 2.13
N GLN A 84 -4.79 -4.03 3.00
CA GLN A 84 -5.51 -5.28 3.26
C GLN A 84 -6.88 -5.04 3.91
N PHE A 85 -6.98 -4.06 4.81
CA PHE A 85 -8.25 -3.68 5.39
C PHE A 85 -9.19 -3.03 4.37
N ALA A 86 -8.66 -2.20 3.47
CA ALA A 86 -9.45 -1.62 2.37
C ALA A 86 -10.01 -2.71 1.44
N LEU A 87 -9.23 -3.77 1.16
CA LEU A 87 -9.70 -4.95 0.42
C LEU A 87 -10.79 -5.70 1.18
N LEU A 88 -10.59 -5.96 2.48
CA LEU A 88 -11.60 -6.57 3.35
C LEU A 88 -12.92 -5.80 3.28
N PHE A 89 -12.88 -4.48 3.39
CA PHE A 89 -14.08 -3.63 3.34
C PHE A 89 -14.84 -3.79 2.01
N ARG A 90 -14.12 -3.83 0.88
CA ARG A 90 -14.72 -4.02 -0.45
C ARG A 90 -15.34 -5.41 -0.61
N VAL A 91 -14.63 -6.46 -0.21
CA VAL A 91 -15.13 -7.84 -0.30
C VAL A 91 -16.34 -8.04 0.61
N TYR A 92 -16.29 -7.47 1.81
CA TYR A 92 -17.40 -7.52 2.76
C TYR A 92 -18.66 -6.84 2.21
N SER A 93 -18.51 -5.65 1.60
CA SER A 93 -19.63 -4.95 0.96
C SER A 93 -20.22 -5.76 -0.21
N LEU A 94 -19.42 -6.58 -0.88
CA LEU A 94 -19.87 -7.42 -2.00
C LEU A 94 -20.67 -8.65 -1.53
N TRP A 95 -20.49 -9.11 -0.30
CA TRP A 95 -21.16 -10.28 0.28
C TRP A 95 -22.46 -9.92 1.04
N ASP A 96 -23.07 -8.77 0.74
CA ASP A 96 -24.33 -8.28 1.34
C ASP A 96 -24.34 -8.41 2.88
N ASN A 97 -23.25 -7.99 3.54
CA ASN A 97 -23.19 -7.83 4.99
C ASN A 97 -23.36 -9.15 5.79
N ARG A 98 -23.12 -10.33 5.19
CA ARG A 98 -23.22 -11.62 5.88
C ARG A 98 -22.18 -11.72 7.01
N ARG A 99 -22.66 -11.87 8.26
CA ARG A 99 -21.82 -11.92 9.47
C ARG A 99 -20.76 -13.04 9.43
N PHE A 100 -21.08 -14.18 8.82
CA PHE A 100 -20.12 -15.29 8.67
C PHE A 100 -18.89 -14.89 7.85
N VAL A 101 -19.10 -14.21 6.71
CA VAL A 101 -18.01 -13.77 5.83
C VAL A 101 -17.15 -12.72 6.54
N LYS A 102 -17.78 -11.82 7.32
CA LYS A 102 -17.04 -10.87 8.17
C LYS A 102 -16.11 -11.59 9.13
N LEU A 103 -16.62 -12.60 9.85
CA LEU A 103 -15.86 -13.35 10.83
C LEU A 103 -14.67 -14.09 10.17
N MET A 104 -14.90 -14.73 9.02
CA MET A 104 -13.86 -15.41 8.24
C MET A 104 -12.78 -14.43 7.74
N LEU A 105 -13.18 -13.29 7.18
CA LEU A 105 -12.25 -12.27 6.68
C LEU A 105 -11.41 -11.65 7.79
N THR A 106 -12.03 -11.31 8.91
CA THR A 106 -11.35 -10.71 10.07
C THR A 106 -10.46 -11.73 10.77
N GLY A 107 -10.92 -12.97 10.92
CA GLY A 107 -10.11 -14.05 11.49
C GLY A 107 -8.88 -14.36 10.63
N GLY A 108 -9.06 -14.50 9.32
CA GLY A 108 -7.95 -14.69 8.37
C GLY A 108 -6.96 -13.54 8.40
N PHE A 109 -7.45 -12.29 8.50
CA PHE A 109 -6.57 -11.12 8.63
C PHE A 109 -5.72 -11.20 9.89
N ILE A 110 -6.32 -11.47 11.05
CA ILE A 110 -5.58 -11.55 12.32
C ILE A 110 -4.50 -12.64 12.26
N VAL A 111 -4.81 -13.82 11.70
CA VAL A 111 -3.87 -14.95 11.63
C VAL A 111 -2.74 -14.65 10.64
N CYS A 112 -3.05 -14.33 9.39
CA CYS A 112 -2.05 -14.11 8.35
C CYS A 112 -1.19 -12.87 8.63
N TYR A 113 -1.81 -11.80 9.10
CA TYR A 113 -1.09 -10.56 9.43
C TYR A 113 -0.30 -10.70 10.73
N GLY A 114 -0.78 -11.49 11.71
CA GLY A 114 -0.02 -11.83 12.91
C GLY A 114 1.31 -12.52 12.59
N ILE A 115 1.31 -13.46 11.63
CA ILE A 115 2.52 -14.10 11.13
C ILE A 115 3.49 -13.05 10.54
N ALA A 116 2.98 -12.12 9.72
CA ALA A 116 3.81 -11.07 9.13
C ALA A 116 4.42 -10.13 10.18
N VAL A 117 3.69 -9.80 11.24
CA VAL A 117 4.19 -8.99 12.36
C VAL A 117 5.29 -9.71 13.12
N VAL A 118 5.10 -10.99 13.47
CA VAL A 118 6.14 -11.77 14.16
C VAL A 118 7.39 -11.91 13.31
N ALA A 119 7.23 -12.23 12.02
CA ALA A 119 8.34 -12.29 11.08
C ALA A 119 9.08 -10.95 10.98
N SER A 120 8.36 -9.82 10.95
CA SER A 120 8.97 -8.49 10.92
C SER A 120 9.73 -8.14 12.19
N ILE A 121 9.30 -8.61 13.36
CA ILE A 121 10.04 -8.37 14.61
C ILE A 121 11.36 -9.12 14.60
N GLU A 122 11.36 -10.40 14.18
CA GLU A 122 12.60 -11.17 14.06
C GLU A 122 13.50 -10.62 12.95
N ASP A 123 12.92 -10.16 11.84
CA ASP A 123 13.65 -9.49 10.76
C ASP A 123 14.40 -8.26 11.28
N ILE A 124 13.74 -7.37 12.03
CA ILE A 124 14.39 -6.18 12.60
C ILE A 124 15.53 -6.57 13.53
N ARG A 125 15.35 -7.59 14.39
CA ARG A 125 16.40 -8.05 15.31
C ARG A 125 17.63 -8.56 14.57
N VAL A 126 17.42 -9.36 13.52
CA VAL A 126 18.53 -9.91 12.72
C VAL A 126 19.22 -8.81 11.90
N LEU A 127 18.44 -7.91 11.30
CA LEU A 127 18.97 -6.85 10.45
C LEU A 127 19.71 -5.78 11.26
N GLU A 128 19.36 -5.55 12.53
CA GLU A 128 20.06 -4.60 13.39
C GLU A 128 21.55 -4.96 13.54
N ASP A 129 21.88 -6.26 13.65
CA ASP A 129 23.25 -6.75 13.77
C ASP A 129 24.01 -6.74 12.44
N GLN A 130 23.30 -6.73 11.31
CA GLN A 130 23.87 -6.73 9.96
C GLN A 130 23.99 -5.34 9.33
N LEU A 131 23.60 -4.30 10.07
CA LEU A 131 23.55 -2.93 9.59
C LEU A 131 24.95 -2.32 9.55
N MET A 132 25.41 -1.94 8.36
CA MET A 132 26.69 -1.27 8.16
C MET A 132 26.50 0.09 7.49
N TYR A 133 27.19 1.10 8.00
CA TYR A 133 27.22 2.41 7.37
C TYR A 133 28.33 2.49 6.32
N ILE A 134 27.99 2.93 5.11
CA ILE A 134 28.92 3.11 4.01
C ILE A 134 29.24 4.62 3.87
N PRO A 135 30.42 5.07 4.33
CA PRO A 135 30.76 6.50 4.33
C PRO A 135 30.95 7.09 2.93
N GLN A 136 31.24 6.28 1.91
CA GLN A 136 31.40 6.78 0.53
C GLN A 136 30.07 7.20 -0.11
N ALA A 137 28.95 6.66 0.38
CA ALA A 137 27.64 6.83 -0.24
C ALA A 137 26.62 7.49 0.70
N ASP A 138 27.03 7.84 1.93
CA ASP A 138 26.17 8.40 2.98
C ASP A 138 24.86 7.62 3.20
N VAL A 139 24.95 6.28 3.09
CA VAL A 139 23.80 5.39 3.25
C VAL A 139 24.08 4.25 4.22
N CYS A 140 23.01 3.79 4.84
CA CYS A 140 22.97 2.54 5.60
C CYS A 140 22.73 1.40 4.62
N SER A 141 23.54 0.34 4.72
CA SER A 141 23.38 -0.86 3.91
C SER A 141 23.33 -2.10 4.79
N LEU A 142 22.65 -3.13 4.30
CA LEU A 142 22.54 -4.42 4.96
C LEU A 142 23.57 -5.36 4.34
N LYS A 143 24.36 -6.03 5.18
CA LYS A 143 25.39 -6.97 4.72
C LYS A 143 24.78 -8.22 4.08
N LEU A 144 23.67 -8.70 4.61
CA LEU A 144 22.93 -9.85 4.11
C LEU A 144 21.42 -9.58 4.13
N THR A 145 20.72 -10.27 3.24
CA THR A 145 19.26 -10.38 3.28
C THR A 145 18.84 -11.37 4.35
N SER A 146 17.76 -11.05 5.06
CA SER A 146 17.18 -11.91 6.10
C SER A 146 16.10 -12.81 5.50
N ASP A 147 16.13 -14.11 5.84
CA ASP A 147 15.12 -15.08 5.41
C ASP A 147 13.73 -14.78 6.00
N PHE A 148 13.66 -13.99 7.08
CA PHE A 148 12.39 -13.57 7.68
C PHE A 148 11.57 -12.68 6.75
N MET A 149 12.18 -12.02 5.76
CA MET A 149 11.44 -11.33 4.70
C MET A 149 10.47 -12.26 3.98
N ILE A 150 10.84 -13.52 3.75
CA ILE A 150 9.96 -14.51 3.11
C ILE A 150 8.73 -14.75 4.00
N GLY A 151 8.91 -14.77 5.33
CA GLY A 151 7.82 -14.86 6.30
C GLY A 151 6.85 -13.68 6.21
N ILE A 152 7.36 -12.45 6.11
CA ILE A 152 6.54 -11.24 5.99
C ILE A 152 5.66 -11.31 4.72
N TRP A 153 6.29 -11.53 3.57
CA TRP A 153 5.58 -11.56 2.29
C TRP A 153 4.65 -12.76 2.16
N SER A 154 5.04 -13.94 2.66
CA SER A 154 4.18 -15.12 2.62
C SER A 154 2.91 -14.93 3.44
N GLY A 155 2.97 -14.29 4.61
CA GLY A 155 1.78 -13.98 5.41
C GLY A 155 0.81 -13.06 4.66
N ILE A 156 1.33 -11.98 4.06
CA ILE A 156 0.53 -11.01 3.28
C ILE A 156 -0.07 -11.68 2.04
N LEU A 157 0.74 -12.38 1.24
CA LEU A 157 0.30 -13.05 0.02
C LEU A 157 -0.71 -14.17 0.28
N SER A 158 -0.55 -14.91 1.38
CA SER A 158 -1.50 -15.96 1.77
C SER A 158 -2.88 -15.37 2.02
N TYR A 159 -2.95 -14.18 2.62
CA TYR A 159 -4.22 -13.48 2.82
C TYR A 159 -4.82 -12.99 1.49
N ASP A 160 -4.00 -12.47 0.58
CA ASP A 160 -4.45 -12.07 -0.76
C ASP A 160 -5.06 -13.24 -1.53
N ILE A 161 -4.40 -14.40 -1.50
CA ILE A 161 -4.90 -15.63 -2.12
C ILE A 161 -6.23 -16.05 -1.48
N PHE A 162 -6.33 -16.01 -0.16
CA PHE A 162 -7.57 -16.31 0.55
C PHE A 162 -8.73 -15.38 0.14
N VAL A 163 -8.50 -14.07 0.09
CA VAL A 163 -9.49 -13.08 -0.34
C VAL A 163 -9.86 -13.28 -1.80
N LEU A 164 -8.88 -13.57 -2.67
CA LEU A 164 -9.12 -13.86 -4.08
C LEU A 164 -10.01 -15.09 -4.26
N CYS A 165 -9.76 -16.17 -3.52
CA CYS A 165 -10.60 -17.37 -3.51
C CYS A 165 -12.04 -17.04 -3.10
N LEU A 166 -12.24 -16.21 -2.07
CA LEU A 166 -13.58 -15.76 -1.65
C LEU A 166 -14.28 -14.92 -2.72
N LEU A 167 -13.54 -14.07 -3.43
CA LEU A 167 -14.07 -13.28 -4.54
C LEU A 167 -14.51 -14.18 -5.71
N ILE A 168 -13.70 -15.18 -6.06
CA ILE A 168 -14.04 -16.16 -7.10
C ILE A 168 -15.28 -16.96 -6.67
N ALA A 169 -15.35 -17.44 -5.43
CA ALA A 169 -16.50 -18.16 -4.91
C ALA A 169 -17.79 -17.31 -4.95
N ASN A 170 -17.69 -16.01 -4.64
CA ASN A 170 -18.82 -15.08 -4.77
C ASN A 170 -19.26 -14.90 -6.23
N ALA A 171 -18.30 -14.76 -7.14
CA ALA A 171 -18.58 -14.60 -8.58
C ALA A 171 -19.26 -15.85 -9.17
N LEU A 172 -18.90 -17.05 -8.69
CA LEU A 172 -19.52 -18.31 -9.11
C LEU A 172 -20.91 -18.53 -8.49
N SER A 173 -21.12 -18.10 -7.24
CA SER A 173 -22.39 -18.31 -6.53
C SER A 173 -23.49 -17.31 -6.92
N ARG A 174 -23.16 -16.15 -7.49
CA ARG A 174 -24.14 -15.21 -8.04
C ARG A 174 -24.47 -15.57 -9.51
N PRO A 175 -25.64 -16.15 -9.82
CA PRO A 175 -25.98 -16.52 -11.18
C PRO A 175 -26.01 -15.28 -12.08
N ARG A 176 -25.19 -15.31 -13.13
CA ARG A 176 -24.84 -14.22 -14.03
C ARG A 176 -25.97 -13.84 -14.99
N ARG A 177 -27.21 -13.65 -14.50
CA ARG A 177 -28.41 -13.46 -15.35
C ARG A 177 -28.62 -12.03 -15.89
N GLN A 178 -27.86 -11.01 -15.45
CA GLN A 178 -28.06 -9.61 -15.91
C GLN A 178 -26.81 -8.86 -16.40
N ASN A 179 -25.62 -9.48 -16.41
CA ASN A 179 -24.36 -8.75 -16.64
C ASN A 179 -23.88 -8.64 -18.11
N PHE A 180 -24.61 -9.21 -19.08
CA PHE A 180 -24.28 -8.99 -20.49
C PHE A 180 -24.52 -7.53 -20.92
N GLU A 181 -25.52 -6.86 -20.35
CA GLU A 181 -25.82 -5.44 -20.63
C GLU A 181 -24.68 -4.53 -20.13
N ILE A 182 -24.18 -4.79 -18.91
CA ILE A 182 -23.16 -3.97 -18.24
C ILE A 182 -21.80 -4.13 -18.91
N ILE A 183 -21.39 -5.36 -19.28
CA ILE A 183 -20.12 -5.58 -19.99
C ILE A 183 -20.17 -4.96 -21.38
N ARG A 184 -21.32 -5.02 -22.07
CA ARG A 184 -21.52 -4.38 -23.37
C ARG A 184 -21.47 -2.85 -23.25
N GLN A 185 -22.05 -2.28 -22.19
CA GLN A 185 -21.99 -0.84 -21.93
C GLN A 185 -20.59 -0.36 -21.54
N LEU A 186 -19.88 -1.07 -20.63
CA LEU A 186 -18.50 -0.72 -20.29
C LEU A 186 -17.54 -0.91 -21.46
N GLY A 187 -17.72 -1.94 -22.28
CA GLY A 187 -16.96 -2.13 -23.51
C GLY A 187 -17.19 -0.96 -24.48
N ARG A 188 -18.45 -0.56 -24.67
CA ARG A 188 -18.81 0.58 -25.52
C ARG A 188 -18.21 1.89 -25.00
N ASP A 189 -18.34 2.18 -23.71
CA ASP A 189 -17.90 3.44 -23.11
C ASP A 189 -16.37 3.50 -22.94
N GLY A 190 -15.73 2.37 -22.66
CA GLY A 190 -14.26 2.25 -22.59
C GLY A 190 -13.62 2.43 -23.96
N VAL A 191 -14.17 1.80 -25.00
CA VAL A 191 -13.73 1.98 -26.39
C VAL A 191 -13.95 3.42 -26.84
N MET A 192 -15.07 4.05 -26.49
CA MET A 192 -15.33 5.45 -26.84
C MET A 192 -14.30 6.39 -26.21
N ARG A 193 -13.92 6.19 -24.95
CA ARG A 193 -12.88 7.00 -24.28
C ARG A 193 -11.50 6.77 -24.89
N PHE A 194 -11.19 5.54 -25.31
CA PHE A 194 -9.94 5.24 -26.00
C PHE A 194 -9.89 5.90 -27.39
N ILE A 195 -10.99 5.84 -28.15
CA ILE A 195 -11.08 6.48 -29.47
C ILE A 195 -11.04 8.00 -29.35
N VAL A 196 -11.79 8.62 -28.43
CA VAL A 196 -11.78 10.07 -28.21
C VAL A 196 -10.42 10.55 -27.68
N GLY A 197 -9.76 9.77 -26.82
CA GLY A 197 -8.39 10.06 -26.36
C GLY A 197 -7.34 9.98 -27.48
N VAL A 198 -7.56 9.12 -28.48
CA VAL A 198 -6.71 9.01 -29.68
C VAL A 198 -7.03 10.11 -30.70
N TYR A 199 -8.29 10.56 -30.77
CA TYR A 199 -8.75 11.60 -31.71
C TYR A 199 -8.61 13.04 -31.20
N HIS A 200 -7.98 13.27 -30.06
CA HIS A 200 -7.58 14.61 -29.65
C HIS A 200 -6.08 14.81 -29.96
N PRO A 201 -5.70 15.05 -31.24
CA PRO A 201 -4.36 15.55 -31.52
C PRO A 201 -4.26 16.91 -30.83
N THR A 202 -3.28 17.04 -29.96
CA THR A 202 -2.52 18.26 -29.69
C THR A 202 -2.97 19.47 -30.52
N VAL A 203 -3.84 20.30 -29.94
CA VAL A 203 -3.98 21.71 -30.35
C VAL A 203 -3.70 22.55 -29.11
N ARG A 204 -2.43 22.99 -29.07
CA ARG A 204 -1.78 24.06 -28.28
C ARG A 204 -2.16 24.22 -26.81
#